data_AF-Q2V2Q4-F1
#
_entry.id   AF-Q2V2Q4-F1
#
_cell.length_a   1.000
_cell.length_b   1.000
_cell.length_c   1.000
_cell.angle_alpha   90.00
_cell.angle_beta   90.00
_cell.angle_gamma   90.00
#
_symmetry.space_group_name_H-M   'P 1'
#
loop_
_entity.id
_entity.type
_entity.pdbx_description
1 polymer ?
#
loop_
_entity_poly.entity_id
_entity_poly.type
_entity_poly.pdbx_seq_one_letter_code
_entity_poly.pdbx_strand_id
1 'polypeptide(L)' 'MNITKAYVIFFLVVILTNSLSNSDALASSVIETTKNDVCSTPCTIRYGTFECFQDCILDHFRDGNCINGRCCCKY' A
#
# COMPACT_ATOMS: atom_id res chain seq x y z
N MET A 1 -23.95 -30.92 -24.87
CA MET A 1 -22.72 -30.69 -24.07
C MET A 1 -22.03 -29.37 -24.47
N ASN A 2 -22.77 -28.26 -24.69
CA ASN A 2 -22.19 -27.00 -25.17
C ASN A 2 -22.54 -25.80 -24.26
N ILE A 3 -23.68 -25.86 -23.56
CA ILE A 3 -24.13 -24.79 -22.65
C ILE A 3 -23.21 -24.70 -21.42
N THR A 4 -22.84 -25.83 -20.83
CA THR A 4 -21.97 -25.86 -19.63
C THR A 4 -20.60 -25.21 -19.86
N LYS A 5 -20.02 -25.33 -21.07
CA LYS A 5 -18.74 -24.70 -21.41
C LYS A 5 -18.85 -23.17 -21.48
N ALA A 6 -19.97 -22.64 -22.00
CA ALA A 6 -20.18 -21.20 -22.10
C ALA A 6 -20.31 -20.53 -20.72
N TYR A 7 -21.04 -21.16 -19.78
CA TYR A 7 -21.18 -20.63 -18.42
C TYR A 7 -19.84 -20.55 -17.69
N VAL A 8 -19.00 -21.58 -17.78
CA VAL A 8 -17.69 -21.61 -17.12
C VAL A 8 -16.78 -20.47 -17.63
N ILE A 9 -16.80 -20.17 -18.93
CA ILE A 9 -16.03 -19.06 -19.51
C ILE A 9 -16.51 -17.72 -18.97
N PHE A 10 -17.83 -17.50 -18.89
CA PHE A 10 -18.39 -16.26 -18.34
C PHE A 10 -17.98 -16.04 -16.87
N PHE A 11 -18.04 -17.07 -16.03
CA PHE A 11 -17.62 -16.95 -14.62
C PHE A 11 -16.13 -16.60 -14.48
N LEU A 12 -15.26 -17.18 -15.31
CA LEU A 12 -13.82 -16.92 -15.29
C LEU A 12 -13.49 -15.46 -15.66
N VAL A 13 -14.17 -14.90 -16.66
CA VAL A 13 -13.97 -13.49 -17.07
C VAL A 13 -14.35 -12.52 -15.95
N VAL A 14 -15.47 -12.77 -15.26
CA VAL A 14 -15.93 -11.90 -14.15
C VAL A 14 -14.97 -11.91 -12.96
N ILE A 15 -14.37 -13.07 -12.63
CA ILE A 15 -13.39 -13.15 -11.54
C ILE A 15 -12.10 -12.40 -11.90
N LEU A 16 -11.67 -12.50 -13.17
CA LEU A 16 -10.43 -11.87 -13.64
C LEU A 16 -10.54 -10.33 -13.67
N THR A 17 -11.68 -9.77 -14.09
CA THR A 17 -11.89 -8.31 -14.14
C THR A 17 -11.96 -7.68 -12.75
N ASN A 18 -12.57 -8.36 -11.77
CA ASN A 18 -12.59 -7.89 -10.38
C ASN A 18 -11.20 -7.96 -9.75
N SER A 19 -10.41 -8.99 -10.06
CA SER A 19 -9.04 -9.12 -9.54
C SER A 19 -8.10 -8.05 -10.10
N LEU A 20 -8.27 -7.69 -11.38
CA LEU A 20 -7.45 -6.66 -12.03
C LEU A 20 -7.73 -5.26 -11.43
N SER A 21 -9.01 -4.92 -11.21
CA SER A 21 -9.39 -3.61 -10.61
C SER A 21 -8.84 -3.41 -9.19
N ASN A 22 -8.66 -4.48 -8.43
CA ASN A 22 -8.13 -4.42 -7.06
C ASN A 22 -6.59 -4.40 -7.01
N SER A 23 -5.91 -4.80 -8.08
CA SER A 23 -4.44 -4.86 -8.11
C SER A 23 -3.83 -3.47 -8.36
N ASP A 24 -4.52 -2.60 -9.11
CA ASP A 24 -4.06 -1.24 -9.38
C ASP A 24 -4.13 -0.32 -8.14
N ALA A 25 -5.08 -0.56 -7.22
CA ALA A 25 -5.21 0.23 -6.01
C ALA A 25 -4.06 -0.01 -5.01
N LEU A 26 -3.44 -1.19 -5.01
CA LEU A 26 -2.29 -1.51 -4.16
C LEU A 26 -0.96 -1.05 -4.77
N ALA A 27 -0.86 -0.99 -6.10
CA ALA A 27 0.37 -0.60 -6.78
C ALA A 27 0.68 0.92 -6.67
N SER A 28 -0.35 1.76 -6.61
CA SER A 28 -0.14 3.23 -6.72
C SER A 28 0.41 3.89 -5.45
N SER A 29 0.17 3.34 -4.25
CA SER A 29 0.62 3.99 -3.00
C SER A 29 2.14 3.88 -2.73
N VAL A 30 2.87 3.07 -3.50
CA VAL A 30 4.30 2.80 -3.29
C VAL A 30 5.22 3.74 -4.10
N ILE A 31 4.69 4.50 -5.08
CA ILE A 31 5.54 5.10 -6.12
C ILE A 31 6.07 6.52 -5.81
N GLU A 32 5.57 7.22 -4.79
CA GLU A 32 6.00 8.62 -4.53
C GLU A 32 6.83 8.83 -3.26
N THR A 33 7.12 7.80 -2.49
CA THR A 33 8.12 7.93 -1.44
C THR A 33 9.47 7.69 -2.07
N THR A 34 10.34 8.72 -2.02
CA THR A 34 11.66 8.70 -2.64
C THR A 34 12.33 7.36 -2.40
N LYS A 35 13.14 6.86 -3.33
CA LYS A 35 13.80 5.54 -3.31
C LYS A 35 14.50 5.16 -1.97
N ASN A 36 14.65 6.13 -1.06
CA ASN A 36 15.29 6.04 0.23
C ASN A 36 14.30 6.16 1.42
N ASP A 37 12.99 6.14 1.18
CA ASP A 37 11.95 6.35 2.18
C ASP A 37 11.21 5.02 2.43
N VAL A 38 11.21 4.56 3.67
CA VAL A 38 10.46 3.39 4.11
C VAL A 38 9.19 3.86 4.82
N CYS A 39 8.03 3.62 4.22
CA CYS A 39 6.75 3.99 4.82
C CYS A 39 6.01 2.76 5.36
N SER A 40 5.64 2.80 6.63
CA SER A 40 5.09 1.64 7.34
C SER A 40 3.85 2.01 8.13
N THR A 41 4.03 2.43 9.38
CA THR A 41 3.00 2.62 10.41
C THR A 41 2.01 3.71 10.01
N PRO A 42 0.69 3.48 10.10
CA PRO A 42 -0.28 4.54 9.88
C PRO A 42 -0.18 5.61 10.97
N CYS A 43 -0.21 6.88 10.58
CA CYS A 43 -0.31 7.97 11.51
C CYS A 43 -1.73 8.08 12.07
N THR A 44 -1.83 8.31 13.38
CA THR A 44 -3.09 8.43 14.10
C THR A 44 -3.07 9.66 14.99
N ILE A 45 -4.21 10.01 15.60
CA ILE A 45 -4.27 11.13 16.57
C ILE A 45 -3.28 10.93 17.73
N ARG A 46 -2.92 9.69 18.06
CA ARG A 46 -1.96 9.34 19.13
C ARG A 46 -0.56 9.01 18.61
N TYR A 47 -0.38 8.94 17.29
CA TYR A 47 0.87 8.56 16.65
C TYR A 47 1.08 9.52 15.48
N GLY A 48 1.63 10.69 15.80
CA GLY A 48 1.85 11.76 14.85
C GLY A 48 3.30 11.79 14.35
N THR A 49 3.68 12.95 13.83
CA THR A 49 5.03 13.19 13.31
C THR A 49 6.11 13.00 14.37
N PHE A 50 5.84 13.33 15.64
CA PHE A 50 6.84 13.22 16.71
C PHE A 50 7.15 11.76 17.07
N GLU A 51 6.11 10.94 17.24
CA GLU A 51 6.25 9.50 17.51
C GLU A 51 6.90 8.81 16.31
N CYS A 52 6.45 9.13 15.09
CA CYS A 52 7.06 8.65 13.86
C CYS A 52 8.56 9.00 13.78
N PHE A 53 8.91 10.26 14.05
CA PHE A 53 10.31 10.70 14.04
C PHE A 53 11.14 9.90 15.05
N GLN A 54 10.68 9.76 16.29
CA GLN A 54 11.41 8.99 17.30
C GLN A 54 11.60 7.53 16.87
N ASP A 55 10.56 6.87 16.38
CA ASP A 55 10.63 5.49 15.93
C ASP A 55 11.62 5.34 14.75
N CYS A 56 11.59 6.26 13.79
CA CYS A 56 12.55 6.26 12.69
C CYS A 56 14.00 6.44 13.19
N ILE A 57 14.24 7.34 14.15
CA ILE A 57 15.58 7.51 14.75
C ILE A 57 16.02 6.24 15.51
N LEU A 58 15.11 5.60 16.24
CA LEU A 58 15.37 4.32 16.91
C LEU A 58 15.72 3.21 15.92
N ASP A 59 15.06 3.20 14.77
CA ASP A 59 15.31 2.26 13.67
C ASP A 59 16.52 2.66 12.78
N HIS A 60 17.35 3.60 13.24
CA HIS A 60 18.57 4.07 12.57
C HIS A 60 18.37 4.86 11.26
N PHE A 61 17.18 5.41 11.05
CA PHE A 61 16.94 6.39 9.99
C PHE A 61 17.40 7.79 10.42
N ARG A 62 17.66 8.68 9.45
CA ARG A 62 18.07 10.07 9.73
C ARG A 62 16.90 10.99 10.02
N ASP A 63 15.72 10.65 9.51
CA ASP A 63 14.52 11.48 9.63
C ASP A 63 13.26 10.59 9.53
N GLY A 64 12.14 11.11 10.01
CA GLY A 64 10.85 10.43 10.03
C GLY A 64 9.70 11.42 10.07
N ASN A 65 8.73 11.29 9.17
CA ASN A 65 7.56 12.16 9.17
C ASN A 65 6.29 11.43 8.70
N CYS A 66 5.14 11.94 9.13
CA CYS A 66 3.84 11.51 8.65
C CYS A 66 3.57 12.11 7.25
N ILE A 67 3.67 11.29 6.22
CA ILE A 67 3.36 11.63 4.83
C ILE A 67 2.11 10.85 4.42
N ASN A 68 1.08 11.54 3.94
CA ASN A 68 -0.17 10.92 3.47
C ASN A 68 -0.80 9.92 4.48
N GLY A 69 -0.69 10.23 5.78
CA GLY A 69 -1.22 9.36 6.84
C GLY A 69 -0.39 8.13 7.16
N ARG A 70 0.85 8.04 6.67
CA ARG A 70 1.82 6.98 7.04
C ARG A 70 3.12 7.60 7.52
N CYS A 71 3.73 6.95 8.50
CA CYS A 71 5.08 7.27 8.93
C CYS A 71 6.07 6.79 7.87
N CYS A 72 6.89 7.71 7.40
CA CYS A 72 7.89 7.50 6.37
C CYS A 72 9.26 7.88 6.91
N CYS A 73 10.13 6.89 7.07
CA CYS A 73 11.49 7.04 7.56
C CYS A 73 12.46 7.22 6.39
N LYS A 74 13.39 8.16 6.51
CA LYS A 74 14.37 8.46 5.46
C LYS A 74 15.78 8.08 5.90
N TYR A 75 16.50 7.37 5.03
CA TYR A 75 17.91 7.06 5.28
C TYR A 75 18.79 8.29 5.39
#